data_AF-A0A5K1HDS4-F1
#
_entry.id   AF-A0A5K1HDS4-F1
#
_cell.length_a   1.000
_cell.length_b   1.000
_cell.length_c   1.000
_cell.angle_alpha   90.00
_cell.angle_beta   90.00
_cell.angle_gamma   90.00
#
_symmetry.space_group_name_H-M   'P 1'
#
loop_
_entity.id
_entity.type
_entity.pdbx_description
1 polymer ?
#
loop_
_entity_poly.entity_id
_entity_poly.type
_entity_poly.pdbx_seq_one_letter_code
_entity_poly.pdbx_strand_id
1 'polypeptide(L)'
;MEPVIVDFGLATHADLNEYIFFRCGTPGYVAPEIIKLSQCEHIEPVCDVFSLGAVFHLLLSRKPLFAGSKFDEVYTNNKEFRMDL
;
A
#
# COMPACT_ATOMS: atom_id res chain seq x y z
N MET A 1 -6.07 21.83 13.51
CA MET A 1 -5.63 21.57 12.12
C MET A 1 -6.25 20.25 11.73
N GLU A 2 -6.95 20.21 10.60
CA GLU A 2 -7.61 18.99 10.11
C GLU A 2 -6.69 18.32 9.08
N PRO A 3 -6.55 16.98 9.11
CA PRO A 3 -5.75 16.26 8.12
C PRO A 3 -6.43 16.33 6.74
N VAL A 4 -5.62 16.49 5.70
CA VAL A 4 -6.07 16.55 4.30
C VAL A 4 -5.25 15.56 3.49
N ILE A 5 -5.89 14.83 2.58
CA ILE A 5 -5.23 13.89 1.65
C ILE A 5 -4.74 14.69 0.44
N VAL A 6 -3.51 14.41 -0.01
CA VAL A 6 -2.85 15.09 -1.11
C VAL A 6 -2.13 14.08 -2.02
N ASP A 7 -1.60 14.57 -3.15
CA ASP A 7 -0.82 13.80 -4.13
C ASP A 7 -1.57 12.62 -4.76
N PHE A 8 -2.52 12.95 -5.64
CA PHE A 8 -3.30 11.99 -6.41
C PHE A 8 -2.58 11.52 -7.69
N GLY A 9 -1.25 11.65 -7.78
CA GLY A 9 -0.50 11.32 -9.00
C GLY A 9 -0.56 9.84 -9.42
N LEU A 10 -0.87 8.96 -8.47
CA LEU A 10 -1.08 7.52 -8.70
C LEU A 10 -2.57 7.10 -8.60
N ALA A 11 -3.47 8.03 -8.32
CA ALA A 11 -4.89 7.71 -8.19
C ALA A 11 -5.50 7.36 -9.56
N THR A 12 -6.53 6.52 -9.54
CA THR A 12 -7.24 6.12 -10.76
C THR A 12 -8.73 5.94 -10.49
N HIS A 13 -9.51 5.89 -11.57
CA HIS A 13 -10.94 5.60 -11.48
C HIS A 13 -11.14 4.10 -11.35
N ALA A 14 -11.91 3.67 -10.35
CA ALA A 14 -12.10 2.25 -10.04
C ALA A 14 -12.74 1.48 -11.20
N ASP A 15 -13.64 2.09 -11.96
CA ASP A 15 -14.44 1.50 -13.04
C ASP A 15 -13.67 1.31 -14.37
N LEU A 16 -12.36 1.59 -14.40
CA LEU A 16 -11.54 1.30 -15.57
C LEU A 16 -11.26 -0.20 -15.71
N ASN A 17 -11.26 -0.67 -16.96
CA ASN A 17 -10.89 -2.04 -17.30
C ASN A 17 -9.37 -2.27 -17.24
N GLU A 18 -8.58 -1.23 -17.52
CA GLU A 18 -7.13 -1.28 -17.51
C GLU A 18 -6.56 -0.03 -16.81
N TYR A 19 -5.69 -0.24 -15.84
CA TYR A 19 -4.96 0.80 -15.14
C TYR A 19 -3.58 1.04 -15.77
N ILE A 20 -3.24 2.32 -15.93
CA ILE A 20 -1.90 2.76 -16.39
C ILE A 20 -0.82 2.32 -15.38
N PHE A 21 -1.13 2.44 -14.09
CA PHE A 21 -0.27 2.03 -12.98
C PHE A 21 -0.99 0.99 -12.14
N PHE A 22 -0.83 -0.29 -12.46
CA PHE A 22 -1.46 -1.39 -11.70
C PHE A 22 -0.62 -1.85 -10.50
N ARG A 23 0.68 -1.53 -10.48
CA ARG A 23 1.60 -1.86 -9.39
C ARG A 23 2.41 -0.63 -8.99
N CYS A 24 1.87 0.15 -8.06
CA CYS A 24 2.47 1.39 -7.58
C CYS A 24 2.23 1.59 -6.08
N GLY A 25 2.89 2.61 -5.51
CA GLY A 25 2.81 2.97 -4.09
C GLY A 25 4.09 2.67 -3.32
N THR A 26 4.11 3.07 -2.04
CA THR A 26 5.27 2.92 -1.16
C THR A 26 5.22 1.58 -0.43
N PRO A 27 6.26 0.71 -0.54
CA PRO A 27 6.31 -0.52 0.24
C PRO A 27 6.13 -0.25 1.72
N GLY A 28 5.39 -1.13 2.38
CA GLY A 28 4.95 -0.97 3.77
C GLY A 28 3.49 -0.49 3.88
N TYR A 29 2.98 0.16 2.84
CA TYR A 29 1.61 0.71 2.79
C TYR A 29 0.78 0.09 1.66
N VAL A 30 1.41 -0.57 0.69
CA VAL A 30 0.73 -1.20 -0.44
C VAL A 30 0.11 -2.53 0.00
N ALA A 31 -1.17 -2.71 -0.33
CA ALA A 31 -1.90 -3.93 0.02
C ALA A 31 -1.28 -5.19 -0.64
N PRO A 32 -1.34 -6.35 0.03
CA PRO A 32 -0.67 -7.57 -0.43
C PRO A 32 -1.20 -8.09 -1.78
N GLU A 33 -2.46 -7.81 -2.11
CA GLU A 33 -3.05 -8.08 -3.41
C GLU A 33 -2.41 -7.25 -4.52
N ILE A 34 -2.08 -5.97 -4.25
CA ILE A 34 -1.48 -5.04 -5.22
C ILE A 34 -0.01 -5.35 -5.45
N ILE A 35 0.75 -5.57 -4.36
CA ILE A 35 2.20 -5.77 -4.43
C ILE A 35 2.58 -7.06 -5.18
N LYS A 36 1.64 -8.02 -5.25
CA LYS A 36 1.79 -9.32 -5.93
C LYS A 36 1.34 -9.31 -7.38
N LEU A 37 0.71 -8.23 -7.87
CA LEU A 37 0.26 -8.15 -9.26
C LEU A 37 1.45 -8.27 -10.23
N SER A 38 1.32 -9.18 -11.19
CA SER A 38 2.27 -9.34 -12.30
C SER A 38 1.78 -8.74 -13.61
N GLN A 39 0.48 -8.45 -13.71
CA GLN A 39 -0.18 -7.88 -14.86
C GLN A 39 -1.28 -6.92 -14.42
N CYS A 40 -1.76 -6.11 -15.36
CA CYS A 40 -2.89 -5.23 -15.12
C CYS A 40 -4.16 -6.06 -14.90
N GLU A 41 -4.79 -5.88 -13.75
CA GLU A 41 -6.08 -6.50 -13.40
C GLU A 41 -6.95 -5.43 -12.74
N HIS A 42 -8.27 -5.61 -12.80
CA HIS A 42 -9.19 -4.76 -12.09
C HIS A 42 -9.00 -4.96 -10.58
N ILE A 43 -8.95 -3.86 -9.84
CA ILE A 43 -8.58 -3.83 -8.42
C ILE A 43 -9.73 -3.17 -7.69
N GLU A 44 -10.20 -3.85 -6.65
CA GLU A 44 -11.22 -3.29 -5.77
C GLU A 44 -10.63 -2.12 -4.95
N PRO A 45 -11.36 -1.00 -4.77
CA PRO A 45 -10.92 0.14 -3.94
C PRO A 45 -10.60 -0.19 -2.48
N VAL A 46 -10.90 -1.41 -2.02
CA VAL A 46 -10.62 -1.89 -0.67
C VAL A 46 -9.12 -1.89 -0.32
N CYS A 47 -8.23 -1.87 -1.31
CA CYS A 47 -6.78 -1.79 -1.09
C CYS A 47 -6.38 -0.53 -0.29
N ASP A 48 -7.13 0.58 -0.40
CA ASP A 48 -6.90 1.80 0.36
C ASP A 48 -7.17 1.63 1.87
N VAL A 49 -8.05 0.70 2.26
CA VAL A 49 -8.32 0.37 3.67
C VAL A 49 -7.08 -0.26 4.31
N PHE A 50 -6.32 -1.06 3.56
CA PHE A 50 -5.05 -1.60 4.03
C PHE A 50 -4.02 -0.49 4.27
N SER A 51 -3.87 0.44 3.31
CA SER A 51 -3.00 1.61 3.42
C SER A 51 -3.33 2.43 4.67
N LEU A 52 -4.63 2.68 4.93
CA LEU A 52 -5.10 3.37 6.12
C LEU A 52 -4.76 2.60 7.41
N GLY A 53 -4.91 1.27 7.40
CA GLY A 53 -4.51 0.41 8.51
C GLY A 53 -3.01 0.50 8.85
N ALA A 54 -2.15 0.52 7.83
CA ALA A 54 -0.71 0.72 8.00
C ALA A 54 -0.37 2.10 8.59
N VAL A 55 -1.06 3.17 8.15
CA VAL A 55 -0.93 4.51 8.72
C VAL A 55 -1.36 4.53 10.19
N PHE A 56 -2.52 3.95 10.53
CA PHE A 56 -2.97 3.91 11.92
C PHE A 56 -2.06 3.08 12.82
N HIS A 57 -1.55 1.95 12.33
CA HIS A 57 -0.55 1.18 13.06
C HIS A 57 0.66 2.07 13.39
N LEU A 58 1.22 2.77 12.40
CA LEU A 58 2.36 3.66 12.61
C LEU A 58 2.06 4.76 13.64
N LEU A 59 0.88 5.37 13.59
CA LEU A 59 0.50 6.43 14.52
C LEU A 59 0.35 5.93 15.97
N LEU A 60 -0.21 4.72 16.15
CA LEU A 60 -0.50 4.14 17.46
C LEU A 60 0.73 3.45 18.08
N SER A 61 1.50 2.70 17.30
CA SER A 61 2.64 1.90 17.79
C SER A 61 3.97 2.64 17.70
N ARG A 62 4.05 3.71 16.90
CA ARG A 62 5.29 4.40 16.51
C ARG A 62 6.28 3.50 15.75
N LYS A 63 5.81 2.37 15.22
CA LYS A 63 6.59 1.43 14.42
C LYS A 63 5.93 1.23 13.05
N PRO A 64 6.69 1.04 11.97
CA PRO A 64 6.11 0.66 10.68
C PRO A 64 5.50 -0.73 10.77
N LEU A 65 4.46 -1.00 9.97
CA LEU A 65 3.76 -2.29 9.95
C LEU A 65 4.69 -3.46 9.55
N PHE A 66 5.64 -3.16 8.65
CA PHE A 66 6.66 -4.09 8.18
C PHE A 66 8.04 -3.50 8.49
N ALA A 67 8.85 -4.22 9.27
CA ALA A 67 10.20 -3.81 9.59
C ALA A 67 11.13 -3.90 8.37
N GLY A 68 12.11 -3.00 8.30
CA GLY A 68 13.16 -3.02 7.29
C GLY A 68 13.90 -1.69 7.26
N SER A 69 15.22 -1.76 7.04
CA SER A 69 16.10 -0.60 6.88
C SER A 69 16.29 -0.20 5.42
N LYS A 70 16.01 -1.14 4.51
CA LYS A 70 16.15 -1.00 3.06
C LYS A 70 14.83 -1.27 2.37
N PHE A 71 14.69 -0.69 1.19
CA PHE A 71 13.53 -0.89 0.32
C PHE A 71 13.20 -2.38 0.11
N ASP A 72 14.20 -3.19 -0.26
CA ASP A 72 14.00 -4.62 -0.57
C ASP A 72 13.52 -5.43 0.65
N GLU A 73 13.96 -5.06 1.85
CA GLU A 73 13.55 -5.70 3.10
C GLU A 73 12.07 -5.43 3.38
N VAL A 74 11.68 -4.15 3.35
CA VAL A 74 10.27 -3.73 3.55
C VAL A 74 9.38 -4.33 2.47
N TYR A 75 9.82 -4.28 1.21
CA TYR A 75 9.11 -4.87 0.08
C TYR A 75 8.90 -6.37 0.25
N THR A 76 9.94 -7.11 0.62
CA THR A 76 9.85 -8.56 0.83
C THR A 76 8.93 -8.89 2.00
N ASN A 77 9.05 -8.18 3.12
CA ASN A 77 8.20 -8.39 4.29
C ASN A 77 6.73 -8.04 4.01
N ASN A 78 6.47 -6.94 3.30
CA ASN A 78 5.12 -6.57 2.86
C ASN A 78 4.53 -7.62 1.90
N LYS A 79 5.32 -8.08 0.93
CA LYS A 79 4.87 -9.09 -0.06
C LYS A 79 4.55 -10.42 0.60
N GLU A 80 5.37 -10.86 1.55
CA GLU A 80 5.17 -12.11 2.30
C GLU A 80 4.26 -11.94 3.52
N PHE A 81 3.72 -10.74 3.74
CA PHE A 81 2.88 -10.38 4.89
C PHE A 81 3.50 -10.70 6.26
N ARG A 82 4.81 -10.47 6.40
CA ARG A 82 5.59 -10.69 7.63
C ARG A 82 5.61 -9.42 8.48
N MET A 83 4.58 -9.24 9.29
CA MET A 83 4.41 -8.08 10.18
C MET A 83 5.33 -8.17 11.40
N ASP A 84 5.75 -7.02 11.91
CA ASP A 84 6.49 -6.88 13.17
C ASP A 84 5.53 -6.39 14.29
N LEU A 85 4.82 -7.34 14.93
CA LEU A 85 3.85 -7.09 16.00
C LEU A 85 4.44 -7.33 17.39
#